data_AF-A0A930AIT0-F1
#
_entry.id   AF-A0A930AIT0-F1
#
_cell.length_a   1.000
_cell.length_b   1.000
_cell.length_c   1.000
_cell.angle_alpha   90.00
_cell.angle_beta   90.00
_cell.angle_gamma   90.00
#
_symmetry.space_group_name_H-M   'P 1'
#
loop_
_entity.id
_entity.type
_entity.pdbx_description
1 polymer ?
#
loop_
_entity_poly.entity_id
_entity_poly.type
_entity_poly.pdbx_seq_one_letter_code
_entity_poly.pdbx_strand_id
1 'polypeptide(L)'
;MLNNEKWQGFQGRNWKEECNVRDFIQANYKPYDGDESFLADATDATNKLWGKLQELQKAERAKGGVLDEEADVVSGLTAYGPGYIDESLKDLEKVVGLQTDKPLK
;
A
#
# COMPACT_ATOMS: atom_id res chain seq x y z
N MET A 1 23.97 17.94 -14.76
CA MET A 1 23.16 17.40 -13.65
C MET A 1 22.12 16.49 -14.26
N LEU A 2 21.85 15.31 -13.67
CA LEU A 2 20.72 14.48 -14.10
C LEU A 2 19.44 15.32 -13.97
N ASN A 3 18.77 15.59 -15.10
CA ASN A 3 17.49 16.27 -15.10
C ASN A 3 16.41 15.19 -15.06
N ASN A 4 15.91 14.88 -13.86
CA ASN A 4 14.81 13.94 -13.66
C ASN A 4 13.55 14.73 -13.34
N GLU A 5 12.55 14.66 -14.21
CA GLU A 5 11.26 15.36 -14.03
C GLU A 5 10.59 15.00 -12.70
N LYS A 6 10.79 13.77 -12.21
CA LYS A 6 10.23 13.31 -10.92
C LYS A 6 10.88 14.01 -9.71
N TRP A 7 12.01 14.70 -9.90
CA TRP A 7 12.73 15.41 -8.84
C TRP A 7 12.51 16.92 -8.84
N GLN A 8 11.66 17.43 -9.75
CA GLN A 8 11.39 18.85 -9.85
C GLN A 8 10.79 19.39 -8.54
N GLY A 9 11.35 20.49 -8.02
CA GLY A 9 10.92 21.10 -6.76
C GLY A 9 11.59 20.56 -5.50
N PHE A 10 12.21 19.37 -5.56
CA PHE A 10 12.96 18.83 -4.43
C PHE A 10 14.36 19.46 -4.30
N GLN A 11 14.66 19.91 -3.09
CA GLN A 11 15.92 20.50 -2.64
C GLN A 11 16.96 19.41 -2.35
N GLY A 12 18.22 19.82 -2.30
CA GLY A 12 19.36 18.93 -2.02
C GLY A 12 20.06 18.43 -3.28
N ARG A 13 21.29 17.94 -3.07
CA ARG A 13 22.22 17.50 -4.12
C ARG A 13 22.70 16.06 -3.89
N ASN A 14 23.10 15.70 -2.68
CA ASN A 14 23.77 14.41 -2.43
C ASN A 14 22.86 13.23 -2.77
N TRP A 15 21.58 13.27 -2.35
CA TRP A 15 20.60 12.23 -2.70
C TRP A 15 20.31 12.10 -4.21
N LYS A 16 20.67 13.09 -5.03
CA LYS A 16 20.55 13.04 -6.50
C LYS A 16 21.77 12.38 -7.16
N GLU A 17 22.88 12.26 -6.43
CA GLU A 17 24.16 11.72 -6.90
C GLU A 17 24.43 10.31 -6.34
N GLU A 18 23.89 10.00 -5.15
CA GLU A 18 24.00 8.70 -4.49
C GLU A 18 22.68 8.26 -3.82
N CYS A 19 22.57 6.96 -3.52
CA CYS A 19 21.41 6.45 -2.79
C CYS A 19 21.45 6.92 -1.33
N ASN A 20 20.78 8.03 -1.05
CA ASN A 20 20.79 8.66 0.27
C ASN A 20 19.40 9.21 0.64
N VAL A 21 18.53 8.29 1.09
CA VAL A 21 17.14 8.62 1.49
C VAL A 21 17.11 9.58 2.69
N ARG A 22 18.10 9.51 3.58
CA ARG A 22 18.19 10.40 4.75
C ARG A 22 18.36 11.87 4.33
N ASP A 23 19.30 12.14 3.42
CA ASP A 23 19.54 13.49 2.89
C ASP A 23 18.31 14.03 2.15
N PHE A 24 17.64 13.18 1.35
CA PHE A 24 16.38 13.54 0.69
C PHE A 24 15.31 13.99 1.69
N ILE A 25 15.03 13.17 2.72
CA ILE A 25 14.00 13.49 3.72
C ILE A 25 14.35 14.79 4.42
N GLN A 26 15.56 14.93 4.96
CA GLN A 26 15.98 16.11 5.72
C GLN A 26 15.90 17.42 4.90
N ALA A 27 16.20 17.35 3.60
CA ALA A 27 16.14 18.52 2.72
C ALA A 27 14.71 18.91 2.29
N ASN A 28 13.72 18.02 2.39
CA ASN A 28 12.43 18.19 1.71
C ASN A 28 11.17 18.01 2.57
N TYR A 29 11.27 17.40 3.75
CA TYR A 29 10.10 17.28 4.62
C TYR A 29 9.70 18.64 5.20
N LYS A 30 8.41 18.83 5.41
CA LYS A 30 7.87 19.98 6.11
C LYS A 30 7.40 19.51 7.49
N PRO A 31 8.09 19.87 8.59
CA PRO A 31 7.58 19.64 9.93
C PRO A 31 6.16 20.20 10.06
N TYR A 32 5.31 19.47 10.78
CA TYR A 32 3.94 19.87 11.04
C TYR A 32 3.67 19.77 12.54
N ASP A 33 3.55 20.91 13.19
CA ASP A 33 3.28 21.06 14.63
C ASP A 33 1.83 21.52 14.91
N GLY A 34 0.93 21.36 13.92
CA GLY A 34 -0.50 21.69 14.05
C GLY A 34 -1.31 20.54 14.67
N ASP A 35 -2.63 20.59 14.52
CA ASP A 35 -3.58 19.61 15.07
C ASP A 35 -4.26 18.76 13.98
N GLU A 36 -5.22 17.92 14.37
CA GLU A 36 -5.95 17.03 13.49
C GLU A 36 -7.05 17.70 12.66
N SER A 37 -7.24 19.03 12.74
CA SER A 37 -8.40 19.69 12.12
C SER A 37 -8.40 19.61 10.58
N PHE A 38 -7.27 19.30 9.96
CA PHE A 38 -7.15 19.13 8.51
C PHE A 38 -7.46 17.70 8.03
N LEU A 39 -7.63 16.74 8.94
CA LEU A 39 -7.90 15.35 8.57
C LEU A 39 -9.21 15.24 7.79
N ALA A 40 -9.18 14.41 6.75
CA ALA A 40 -10.34 14.09 5.94
C ALA A 40 -10.86 12.68 6.28
N ASP A 41 -12.17 12.50 6.15
CA ASP A 41 -12.81 11.21 6.35
C ASP A 41 -12.46 10.19 5.26
N ALA A 42 -12.74 8.92 5.56
CA ALA A 42 -12.61 7.83 4.60
C ALA A 42 -13.52 8.05 3.38
N THR A 43 -12.97 7.78 2.19
CA THR A 43 -13.75 7.84 0.96
C THR A 43 -14.75 6.67 0.87
N ASP A 44 -15.78 6.80 0.04
CA ASP A 44 -16.71 5.69 -0.25
C ASP A 44 -15.99 4.45 -0.79
N ALA A 45 -14.94 4.63 -1.58
CA ALA A 45 -14.10 3.54 -2.08
C ALA A 45 -13.43 2.81 -0.92
N THR A 46 -12.83 3.56 0.01
CA THR A 46 -12.21 3.02 1.24
C THR A 46 -13.23 2.24 2.06
N ASN A 47 -14.43 2.80 2.28
CA ASN A 47 -15.47 2.15 3.07
C ASN A 47 -15.97 0.84 2.43
N LYS A 48 -16.12 0.80 1.11
CA LYS A 48 -16.52 -0.42 0.38
C LYS A 48 -15.45 -1.51 0.46
N LEU A 49 -14.20 -1.17 0.17
CA LEU A 49 -13.07 -2.09 0.22
C LEU A 49 -12.87 -2.65 1.64
N TRP A 50 -12.95 -1.77 2.66
CA TRP A 50 -12.85 -2.17 4.05
C TRP A 50 -14.00 -3.06 4.49
N GLY A 51 -15.23 -2.74 4.09
CA GLY A 51 -16.40 -3.58 4.35
C GLY A 51 -16.23 -4.99 3.79
N LYS A 52 -15.70 -5.12 2.57
CA LYS A 52 -15.42 -6.42 1.97
C LYS A 52 -14.34 -7.20 2.73
N LEU A 53 -13.26 -6.53 3.13
CA LEU A 53 -12.20 -7.15 3.93
C LEU A 53 -12.73 -7.62 5.30
N GLN A 54 -13.64 -6.87 5.92
CA GLN A 54 -14.27 -7.26 7.18
C GLN A 54 -15.13 -8.53 7.06
N GLU A 55 -15.78 -8.77 5.91
CA GLU A 55 -16.48 -10.04 5.64
C GLU A 55 -15.49 -11.22 5.63
N LEU A 56 -14.34 -11.05 4.96
CA LEU A 56 -13.29 -12.07 4.90
C LEU A 56 -12.69 -12.37 6.28
N GLN A 57 -12.43 -11.33 7.09
CA GLN A 57 -11.97 -11.51 8.47
C GLN A 57 -13.00 -12.22 9.37
N LYS A 58 -14.30 -12.02 9.14
CA LYS A 58 -15.33 -12.78 9.85
C LYS A 58 -15.30 -14.26 9.44
N ALA A 59 -15.10 -14.54 8.15
CA ALA A 59 -14.95 -15.91 7.64
C ALA A 59 -13.69 -16.59 8.19
N GLU A 60 -12.55 -15.89 8.25
CA GLU A 60 -11.30 -16.36 8.86
C GLU A 60 -11.51 -16.77 10.32
N ARG A 61 -12.14 -15.90 11.12
CA ARG A 61 -12.45 -16.18 12.52
C ARG A 61 -13.37 -17.40 12.66
N ALA A 62 -14.36 -17.54 11.77
CA ALA A 62 -15.24 -18.71 11.75
C ALA A 62 -14.50 -20.01 11.37
N LYS A 63 -13.41 -19.92 10.61
CA LYS A 63 -12.52 -21.05 10.26
C LYS A 63 -11.46 -21.36 11.32
N GLY A 64 -11.45 -20.66 12.45
CA GLY A 64 -10.48 -20.89 13.52
C GLY A 64 -9.16 -20.15 13.36
N GLY A 65 -9.11 -19.11 12.51
CA GLY A 65 -8.00 -18.16 12.44
C GLY A 65 -7.17 -18.18 11.16
N VAL A 66 -7.48 -19.06 10.19
CA VAL A 66 -6.86 -19.07 8.85
C VAL A 66 -7.98 -19.13 7.82
N LEU A 67 -8.02 -18.17 6.90
CA LEU A 67 -9.06 -18.13 5.87
C LEU A 67 -8.76 -19.12 4.74
N ASP A 68 -7.53 -19.09 4.25
CA ASP A 68 -6.99 -19.96 3.22
C ASP A 68 -5.48 -20.06 3.43
N GLU A 69 -4.83 -21.08 2.91
CA GLU A 69 -3.38 -21.25 2.98
C GLU A 69 -2.86 -21.74 1.63
N GLU A 70 -1.65 -21.30 1.26
CA GLU A 70 -0.96 -21.91 0.12
C GLU A 70 -0.21 -23.18 0.55
N ALA A 71 -0.54 -24.30 -0.10
CA ALA A 71 0.10 -25.59 0.13
C ALA A 71 0.94 -26.09 -1.06
N ASP A 72 0.76 -25.52 -2.25
CA ASP A 72 1.33 -26.05 -3.49
C ASP A 72 2.42 -25.13 -4.09
N VAL A 73 2.31 -23.82 -3.86
CA VAL A 73 3.25 -22.81 -4.41
C VAL A 73 4.26 -22.35 -3.36
N VAL A 74 5.55 -22.52 -3.66
CA VAL A 74 6.61 -21.92 -2.85
C VAL A 74 6.62 -20.41 -3.04
N SER A 75 6.42 -19.66 -1.96
CA SER A 75 6.38 -18.20 -2.00
C SER A 75 7.68 -17.59 -2.53
N GLY A 76 7.55 -16.59 -3.38
CA GLY A 76 8.64 -15.87 -4.02
C GLY A 76 8.13 -14.60 -4.72
N LEU A 77 9.05 -13.70 -5.10
CA LEU A 77 8.71 -12.36 -5.60
C LEU A 77 7.72 -12.36 -6.78
N THR A 78 7.77 -13.39 -7.62
CA THR A 78 6.94 -13.55 -8.82
C THR A 78 6.13 -14.85 -8.80
N ALA A 79 5.94 -15.47 -7.63
CA ALA A 79 5.29 -16.78 -7.52
C ALA A 79 3.77 -16.71 -7.74
N TYR A 80 3.16 -15.55 -7.50
CA TYR A 80 1.72 -15.33 -7.64
C TYR A 80 1.42 -14.29 -8.72
N GLY A 81 0.24 -14.42 -9.32
CA GLY A 81 -0.34 -13.37 -10.13
C GLY A 81 -0.81 -12.18 -9.27
N PRO A 82 -1.32 -11.10 -9.89
CA PRO A 82 -1.92 -10.00 -9.16
C PRO A 82 -3.16 -10.49 -8.39
N GLY A 83 -3.31 -10.02 -7.16
CA GLY A 83 -4.51 -10.21 -6.34
C GLY A 83 -5.14 -8.86 -5.98
N TYR A 84 -6.47 -8.88 -5.76
CA TYR A 84 -7.29 -7.72 -5.38
C TYR A 84 -8.21 -8.10 -4.22
N ILE A 85 -8.67 -7.12 -3.45
CA ILE A 85 -9.58 -7.37 -2.30
C ILE A 85 -10.87 -8.04 -2.77
N ASP A 86 -11.38 -7.58 -3.92
CA ASP A 86 -12.49 -8.19 -4.65
C ASP A 86 -12.38 -7.77 -6.11
N GLU A 87 -12.47 -8.74 -7.03
CA GLU A 87 -12.34 -8.49 -8.47
C GLU A 87 -13.33 -7.45 -9.01
N SER A 88 -14.54 -7.38 -8.44
CA SER A 88 -15.55 -6.38 -8.83
C SER A 88 -15.27 -4.98 -8.28
N LEU A 89 -14.38 -4.88 -7.29
CA LEU A 89 -13.99 -3.62 -6.63
C LEU A 89 -12.56 -3.18 -6.97
N LYS A 90 -11.81 -3.92 -7.80
CA LYS A 90 -10.39 -3.65 -8.08
C LYS A 90 -10.11 -2.21 -8.54
N ASP A 91 -11.04 -1.60 -9.29
CA ASP A 91 -10.88 -0.24 -9.82
C ASP A 91 -11.03 0.85 -8.72
N LEU A 92 -11.48 0.45 -7.52
CA LEU A 92 -11.54 1.31 -6.33
C LEU A 92 -10.18 1.40 -5.61
N GLU A 93 -9.29 0.43 -5.81
CA GLU A 93 -7.98 0.38 -5.15
C GLU A 93 -7.03 1.43 -5.74
N LYS A 94 -6.60 2.39 -4.91
CA LYS A 94 -5.61 3.42 -5.31
C LYS A 94 -4.17 2.95 -5.14
N VAL A 95 -3.96 2.02 -4.22
CA VAL A 95 -2.70 1.34 -3.97
C VAL A 95 -3.03 -0.15 -4.01
N VAL A 96 -2.34 -0.89 -4.86
CA VAL A 96 -2.58 -2.32 -5.11
C VAL A 96 -1.40 -3.15 -4.61
N GLY A 97 -1.64 -4.44 -4.40
CA GLY A 97 -0.62 -5.43 -4.07
C GLY A 97 -1.03 -6.30 -2.88
N LEU A 98 -1.10 -7.60 -3.10
CA LEU A 98 -1.32 -8.63 -2.09
C LEU A 98 -0.14 -9.61 -2.12
N GLN A 99 0.04 -10.34 -1.01
CA GLN A 99 1.13 -11.34 -0.90
C GLN A 99 0.91 -12.55 -1.83
N THR A 100 -0.36 -12.93 -2.00
CA THR A 100 -0.81 -14.04 -2.85
C THR A 100 -1.86 -13.52 -3.85
N ASP A 101 -2.46 -14.42 -4.63
CA ASP A 101 -3.50 -14.11 -5.62
C ASP A 101 -4.85 -13.71 -4.99
N LYS A 102 -5.00 -13.84 -3.66
CA LYS A 102 -6.25 -13.56 -2.94
C LYS A 102 -5.99 -12.88 -1.59
N PRO A 103 -6.96 -12.10 -1.09
CA PRO A 103 -6.87 -11.50 0.24
C PRO A 103 -6.96 -12.56 1.33
N LEU A 104 -6.05 -12.50 2.30
CA LEU A 104 -5.99 -13.38 3.47
C LEU A 104 -5.81 -14.87 3.12
N LYS A 105 -5.09 -15.18 2.03
CA LYS A 105 -4.60 -16.52 1.69
C LYS A 105 -3.12 -16.65 2.02
#